data_AF-X0VSW6-F1
#
_entry.id   AF-X0VSW6-F1
#
_cell.length_a   1.000
_cell.length_b   1.000
_cell.length_c   1.000
_cell.angle_alpha   90.00
_cell.angle_beta   90.00
_cell.angle_gamma   90.00
#
_symmetry.space_group_name_H-M   'P 1'
#
loop_
_entity.id
_entity.type
_entity.pdbx_description
1 polymer ?
#
loop_
_entity_poly.entity_id
_entity_poly.type
_entity_poly.pdbx_seq_one_letter_code
_entity_poly.pdbx_strand_id
1 'polypeptide(L)'
;MINALLIGFPVGSFDFRAIRGAIFFDAGDAWDDKFDRLHGSFGLGARVNLGAFVVLRFDFARRTDFKSISKKTYFDFFFGWNF
;
A
#
# COMPACT_ATOMS: atom_id res chain seq x y z
N MET A 1 -3.29 17.02 -5.20
CA MET A 1 -3.96 15.74 -5.55
C MET A 1 -4.06 15.66 -7.07
N ILE A 2 -3.78 14.49 -7.65
CA ILE A 2 -4.04 14.24 -9.08
C ILE A 2 -5.42 13.59 -9.18
N ASN A 3 -6.33 14.21 -9.93
CA ASN A 3 -7.74 13.82 -9.93
C ASN A 3 -8.08 12.79 -11.01
N ALA A 4 -7.41 12.83 -12.17
CA ALA A 4 -7.56 11.83 -13.22
C ALA A 4 -6.32 11.76 -14.11
N LEU A 5 -5.94 10.55 -14.51
CA LEU A 5 -5.05 10.28 -15.64
C LEU A 5 -5.84 9.41 -16.64
N LEU A 6 -6.08 9.94 -17.83
CA LEU A 6 -6.84 9.27 -18.89
C LEU A 6 -5.86 8.72 -19.91
N ILE A 7 -5.79 7.38 -20.01
CA ILE A 7 -5.01 6.71 -21.05
C ILE A 7 -6.00 5.98 -21.97
N GLY A 8 -6.09 6.44 -23.21
CA GLY A 8 -6.93 5.82 -24.23
C GLY A 8 -6.22 4.65 -24.90
N PHE A 9 -6.88 3.49 -24.91
CA PHE A 9 -6.44 2.31 -25.68
C PHE A 9 -7.43 2.05 -26.82
N PRO A 10 -7.01 1.41 -27.93
CA PRO A 10 -7.90 1.09 -29.05
C PRO A 10 -9.07 0.14 -28.70
N VAL A 11 -9.13 -0.37 -27.47
CA VAL A 11 -10.21 -1.22 -26.94
C VAL A 11 -11.09 -0.52 -25.88
N GLY A 12 -10.81 0.75 -25.53
CA GLY A 12 -11.52 1.50 -24.49
C GLY A 12 -10.64 2.46 -23.70
N SER A 13 -11.23 3.30 -22.85
CA SER A 13 -10.50 4.19 -21.94
C SER A 13 -10.38 3.57 -20.55
N PHE A 14 -9.16 3.55 -20.00
CA PHE A 14 -8.98 3.31 -18.57
C PHE A 14 -8.95 4.65 -17.85
N ASP A 15 -9.92 4.85 -16.96
CA ASP A 15 -9.97 6.03 -16.12
C ASP A 15 -9.24 5.73 -14.80
N PHE A 16 -7.99 6.18 -14.71
CA PHE A 16 -7.19 6.12 -13.49
C PHE A 16 -7.63 7.28 -12.60
N ARG A 17 -8.75 7.09 -11.90
CA ARG A 17 -9.32 8.08 -10.99
C ARG A 17 -8.62 8.00 -9.63
N ALA A 18 -8.41 9.15 -9.02
CA ALA A 18 -8.01 9.29 -7.62
C ALA A 18 -6.73 8.51 -7.25
N ILE A 19 -5.60 8.83 -7.90
CA ILE A 19 -4.29 8.39 -7.43
C ILE A 19 -4.05 8.98 -6.04
N ARG A 20 -4.06 8.11 -5.02
CA ARG A 20 -3.89 8.49 -3.62
C ARG A 20 -2.54 7.98 -3.13
N GLY A 21 -1.64 8.91 -2.86
CA GLY A 21 -0.45 8.65 -2.08
C GLY A 21 -0.77 8.61 -0.59
N ALA A 22 -0.09 7.75 0.15
CA ALA A 22 -0.16 7.65 1.60
C ALA A 22 1.25 7.52 2.18
N ILE A 23 1.46 8.11 3.35
CA ILE A 23 2.58 7.77 4.24
C ILE A 23 1.95 7.02 5.40
N PHE A 24 2.56 5.91 5.81
CA PHE A 24 2.01 5.08 6.88
C PHE A 24 3.07 4.69 7.89
N PHE A 25 2.59 4.40 9.10
CA PHE A 25 3.34 3.81 10.20
C PHE A 25 2.41 2.84 10.92
N ASP A 26 2.77 1.57 10.93
CA ASP A 26 2.01 0.48 11.52
C ASP A 26 2.77 -0.14 12.68
N ALA A 27 2.03 -0.61 13.68
CA ALA A 27 2.55 -1.34 14.83
C ALA A 27 1.58 -2.46 15.21
N GLY A 28 2.10 -3.64 15.51
CA GLY A 28 1.29 -4.79 15.90
C GLY A 28 2.11 -5.90 16.52
N ASP A 29 1.43 -6.75 17.28
CA ASP A 29 1.96 -8.00 17.83
C ASP A 29 0.83 -9.03 17.86
N ALA A 30 1.18 -10.31 17.80
CA ALA A 30 0.25 -11.42 17.90
C ALA A 30 0.84 -12.46 18.86
N TRP A 31 0.25 -12.59 20.04
CA TRP A 31 0.68 -13.49 21.11
C TRP A 31 -0.48 -14.36 21.61
N ASP A 32 -0.12 -15.47 22.25
CA ASP A 32 -1.07 -16.38 22.91
C ASP A 32 -1.06 -16.11 24.42
N ASP A 33 -0.07 -16.66 25.15
CA ASP A 33 0.01 -16.51 26.61
C ASP A 33 0.92 -15.38 27.10
N LYS A 34 1.97 -15.04 26.33
CA LYS A 34 3.00 -14.08 26.75
C LYS A 34 3.39 -13.16 25.61
N PHE A 35 3.38 -11.87 25.92
CA PHE A 35 3.91 -10.83 25.04
C PHE A 35 5.43 -10.98 24.87
N ASP A 36 5.90 -11.05 23.62
CA ASP A 36 7.33 -11.11 23.28
C ASP A 36 7.83 -9.72 22.84
N ARG A 37 7.27 -9.18 21.75
CA ARG A 37 7.77 -7.93 21.16
C ARG A 37 6.74 -7.23 20.30
N LEU A 38 6.87 -5.90 20.17
CA LEU A 38 6.09 -5.12 19.20
C LEU A 38 6.81 -5.09 17.84
N HIS A 39 6.12 -5.46 16.78
CA HIS A 39 6.57 -5.30 15.41
C HIS A 39 6.02 -4.01 14.80
N GLY A 40 6.81 -3.34 13.97
CA GLY A 40 6.37 -2.15 13.26
C GLY A 40 6.84 -2.11 11.81
N SER A 41 6.16 -1.28 11.03
CA SER A 41 6.55 -0.92 9.68
C SER A 41 6.23 0.53 9.39
N PHE A 42 6.96 1.14 8.47
CA PHE A 42 6.63 2.46 7.96
C PHE A 42 7.01 2.55 6.49
N GLY A 43 6.32 3.41 5.76
CA GLY A 43 6.46 3.40 4.32
C GLY A 43 5.62 4.41 3.56
N LEU A 44 5.69 4.25 2.25
CA LEU A 44 4.93 5.01 1.27
C LEU A 44 4.03 4.05 0.51
N GLY A 45 2.76 4.42 0.37
CA GLY A 45 1.76 3.69 -0.39
C GLY A 45 1.22 4.55 -1.54
N ALA A 46 0.88 3.92 -2.65
CA ALA A 46 0.14 4.52 -3.73
C ALA A 46 -1.03 3.61 -4.12
N ARG A 47 -2.22 4.18 -4.24
CA ARG A 47 -3.43 3.47 -4.65
C ARG A 47 -4.05 4.12 -5.86
N VAL A 48 -4.47 3.31 -6.83
CA VAL A 48 -5.11 3.77 -8.05
C VAL A 48 -6.38 2.95 -8.30
N ASN A 49 -7.51 3.63 -8.41
CA ASN A 49 -8.77 2.99 -8.74
C ASN A 49 -8.91 2.89 -10.26
N LEU A 50 -9.20 1.69 -10.75
CA LEU A 50 -9.51 1.40 -12.14
C LEU A 50 -11.03 1.21 -12.26
N GLY A 51 -11.72 2.28 -12.65
CA GLY A 51 -13.19 2.29 -12.67
C GLY A 51 -13.79 2.17 -11.27
N ALA A 52 -14.90 1.42 -11.14
CA ALA A 52 -15.66 1.33 -9.90
C ALA A 52 -15.25 0.17 -8.97
N PHE A 53 -14.57 -0.85 -9.50
CA PHE A 53 -14.47 -2.14 -8.80
C PHE A 53 -13.03 -2.62 -8.55
N VAL A 54 -12.08 -2.19 -9.38
CA VAL A 54 -10.71 -2.70 -9.36
C VAL A 54 -9.77 -1.66 -8.77
N VAL A 55 -8.84 -2.09 -7.92
CA VAL A 55 -7.81 -1.24 -7.32
C VAL A 55 -6.43 -1.82 -7.53
N LEU A 56 -5.49 -0.94 -7.87
CA LEU A 56 -4.06 -1.19 -7.82
C LEU A 56 -3.49 -0.57 -6.54
N ARG A 57 -2.68 -1.33 -5.79
CA ARG A 57 -1.92 -0.80 -4.64
C ARG A 57 -0.44 -1.14 -4.79
N PHE A 58 0.38 -0.18 -4.42
CA PHE A 58 1.83 -0.27 -4.41
C PHE A 58 2.31 0.25 -3.07
N ASP A 59 2.99 -0.59 -2.29
CA ASP A 59 3.45 -0.22 -0.95
C ASP A 59 4.95 -0.51 -0.84
N PHE A 60 5.71 0.50 -0.41
CA PHE A 60 7.14 0.41 -0.12
C PHE A 60 7.34 0.61 1.37
N ALA A 61 7.74 -0.45 2.09
CA ALA A 61 7.83 -0.46 3.54
C ALA A 61 9.24 -0.82 4.04
N ARG A 62 9.62 -0.27 5.19
CA ARG A 62 10.71 -0.79 6.02
C ARG A 62 10.13 -1.28 7.34
N ARG A 63 10.67 -2.39 7.84
CA ARG A 63 10.27 -3.00 9.12
C ARG A 63 11.15 -2.48 10.24
N THR A 64 10.59 -2.39 11.44
CA THR A 64 11.27 -1.98 12.67
C THR A 64 10.77 -2.84 13.83
N ASP A 65 11.64 -3.08 14.82
CA ASP A 65 11.28 -3.63 16.13
C ASP A 65 11.35 -2.54 17.22
N PHE A 66 11.27 -1.27 16.80
CA PHE A 66 11.41 -0.06 17.63
C PHE A 66 12.78 0.13 18.29
N LYS A 67 13.71 -0.80 18.04
CA LYS A 67 15.12 -0.70 18.45
C LYS A 67 16.04 -0.56 17.25
N SER A 68 15.65 -1.16 16.12
CA SER A 68 16.41 -1.20 14.88
C SER A 68 15.48 -1.10 13.68
N ILE A 69 16.00 -0.52 12.59
CA ILE A 69 15.30 -0.44 11.31
C ILE A 69 15.97 -1.41 10.34
N SER A 70 15.17 -2.23 9.66
CA SER A 70 15.66 -3.14 8.64
C SER A 70 16.30 -2.37 7.49
N LYS A 71 17.45 -2.86 7.01
CA LYS A 71 18.12 -2.32 5.80
C LYS A 71 17.37 -2.66 4.51
N LYS A 72 16.48 -3.66 4.56
CA LYS A 72 15.68 -4.09 3.41
C LYS A 72 14.42 -3.24 3.27
N THR A 73 14.20 -2.73 2.06
CA THR A 73 12.89 -2.21 1.66
C THR A 73 12.06 -3.37 1.10
N TYR A 74 10.84 -3.51 1.59
CA TYR A 74 9.84 -4.45 1.11
C TYR A 74 8.93 -3.73 0.12
N PHE A 75 8.64 -4.36 -1.01
CA PHE A 75 7.71 -3.85 -2.00
C PHE A 75 6.56 -4.85 -2.16
N ASP A 76 5.35 -4.37 -1.94
CA ASP A 76 4.13 -5.14 -2.09
C ASP A 76 3.26 -4.54 -3.20
N PHE A 77 2.72 -5.40 -4.05
CA PHE A 77 1.81 -5.04 -5.13
C PHE A 77 0.51 -5.81 -4.98
N PHE A 78 -0.61 -5.11 -5.15
CA PHE A 78 -1.94 -5.70 -5.16
C PHE A 78 -2.72 -5.25 -6.39
N PHE A 79 -3.38 -6.21 -7.03
CA PHE A 79 -4.37 -5.98 -8.08
C PHE A 79 -5.58 -6.87 -7.82
N GLY A 80 -6.74 -6.23 -7.67
CA GLY A 80 -7.98 -6.98 -7.43
C GLY A 80 -9.14 -6.10 -7.07
N TRP A 81 -10.18 -6.72 -6.54
CA TRP A 81 -11.41 -6.05 -6.11
C TRP A 81 -11.17 -5.20 -4.87
N ASN A 82 -11.87 -4.07 -4.79
CA ASN A 82 -11.92 -3.25 -3.58
C ASN A 82 -12.76 -3.99 -2.52
N PHE A 83 -12.14 -4.35 -1.39
CA PHE A 83 -12.75 -5.07 -0.27
C PHE A 83 -12.73 -4.23 1.01
#